data_AF-A0A914YI13-F1
#
_entry.id   AF-A0A914YI13-F1
#
_cell.length_a   1.000
_cell.length_b   1.000
_cell.length_c   1.000
_cell.angle_alpha   90.00
_cell.angle_beta   90.00
_cell.angle_gamma   90.00
#
_symmetry.space_group_name_H-M   'P 1'
#
loop_
_entity.id
_entity.type
_entity.pdbx_description
1 polymer ?
#
loop_
_entity_poly.entity_id
_entity_poly.type
_entity_poly.pdbx_seq_one_letter_code
_entity_poly.pdbx_strand_id
1 'polypeptide(L)'
;MAWYHVIGVGIFAIVILQNSSKYETKFFDMPEKPPLTGALTPNTKLQNAKILFKSEIHGPESFVWYNGALYSTVENGFIKIINDKIVKKIKVGKSGCSSLPECGRPLGIRHYKNERFIVADCYKGILEVDFETG
;
A
#
# COMPACT_ATOMS: atom_id res chain seq x y z
N MET A 1 12.59 -7.25 -52.50
CA MET A 1 12.50 -7.58 -51.06
C MET A 1 12.91 -6.41 -50.14
N ALA A 2 13.96 -5.63 -50.44
CA ALA A 2 14.40 -4.53 -49.56
C ALA A 2 13.38 -3.38 -49.33
N TRP A 3 12.51 -3.10 -50.31
CA TRP A 3 11.59 -1.95 -50.24
C TRP A 3 10.47 -2.10 -49.18
N TYR A 4 10.02 -3.33 -48.92
CA TYR A 4 8.98 -3.60 -47.91
C TYR A 4 9.49 -3.34 -46.48
N HIS A 5 10.78 -3.59 -46.22
CA HIS A 5 11.38 -3.31 -44.91
C HIS A 5 11.53 -1.80 -44.65
N VAL A 6 11.89 -1.02 -45.68
CA VAL A 6 11.99 0.45 -45.57
C VAL A 6 10.61 1.08 -45.32
N ILE A 7 9.58 0.62 -46.04
CA ILE A 7 8.19 1.07 -45.82
C ILE A 7 7.73 0.67 -44.42
N GLY A 8 7.97 -0.57 -43.99
CA GLY A 8 7.57 -1.05 -42.67
C GLY A 8 8.21 -0.27 -41.52
N VAL A 9 9.51 0.03 -41.60
CA VAL A 9 10.21 0.85 -40.60
C VAL A 9 9.69 2.29 -40.59
N GLY A 10 9.40 2.85 -41.76
CA GLY A 10 8.80 4.18 -41.87
C GLY A 10 7.42 4.27 -41.20
N ILE A 11 6.54 3.30 -41.46
CA ILE A 11 5.20 3.24 -40.84
C ILE A 11 5.32 3.07 -39.31
N PHE A 12 6.20 2.18 -38.84
CA PHE A 12 6.40 1.95 -37.41
C PHE A 12 6.93 3.21 -36.70
N ALA A 13 7.87 3.93 -37.30
CA ALA A 13 8.38 5.19 -36.76
C ALA A 13 7.29 6.28 -36.69
N ILE A 14 6.42 6.37 -37.71
CA ILE A 14 5.29 7.31 -37.72
C ILE A 14 4.29 6.99 -36.61
N VAL A 15 3.96 5.71 -36.40
CA VAL A 15 3.05 5.28 -35.33
C VAL A 15 3.63 5.60 -33.94
N ILE A 16 4.93 5.41 -33.73
CA ILE A 16 5.59 5.78 -32.46
C ILE A 16 5.57 7.30 -32.24
N LEU A 17 5.83 8.10 -33.28
CA LEU A 17 5.87 9.56 -33.17
C LEU A 17 4.47 10.18 -32.99
N GLN A 18 3.43 9.59 -33.59
CA GLN A 18 2.05 10.06 -33.47
C GLN A 18 1.39 9.71 -32.13
N ASN A 19 1.94 8.75 -31.38
CA ASN A 19 1.39 8.32 -30.10
C ASN A 19 2.01 9.03 -28.89
N SER A 20 2.69 10.17 -29.10
CA SER A 20 3.05 11.05 -27.99
C SER A 20 1.77 11.67 -27.46
N SER A 21 1.29 11.18 -26.32
CA SER A 21 0.16 11.77 -25.60
C SER A 21 0.50 13.22 -25.29
N LYS A 22 -0.15 14.15 -25.98
CA LYS A 22 -0.03 15.58 -25.69
C LYS A 22 -0.76 15.86 -24.39
N TYR A 23 -0.06 15.73 -23.26
CA TYR A 23 -0.56 16.19 -21.98
C TYR A 23 -0.46 17.73 -21.95
N GLU A 24 -1.59 18.40 -21.87
CA GLU A 24 -1.63 19.85 -21.62
C GLU A 24 -1.74 20.06 -20.11
N THR A 25 -0.75 20.71 -19.52
CA THR A 25 -0.81 21.11 -18.11
C THR A 25 -1.81 22.26 -17.97
N LYS A 26 -2.81 22.08 -17.11
CA LYS A 26 -3.72 23.16 -16.70
C LYS A 26 -3.33 23.61 -15.30
N PHE A 27 -3.32 24.91 -15.08
CA PHE A 27 -3.28 25.44 -13.72
C PHE A 27 -4.57 25.04 -13.01
N PHE A 28 -4.43 24.44 -11.83
CA PHE A 28 -5.55 24.08 -10.98
C PHE A 28 -5.44 24.90 -9.70
N ASP A 29 -6.34 25.87 -9.57
CA ASP A 29 -6.52 26.59 -8.32
C ASP A 29 -7.34 25.71 -7.37
N MET A 30 -6.78 25.44 -6.20
CA MET A 30 -7.51 24.67 -5.19
C MET A 30 -8.75 25.46 -4.74
N PRO A 31 -9.89 24.79 -4.49
CA PRO A 31 -11.05 25.45 -3.92
C PRO A 31 -10.70 26.04 -2.54
N GLU A 32 -11.49 27.02 -2.10
CA GLU A 32 -11.36 27.53 -0.74
C GLU A 32 -11.49 26.40 0.29
N LYS A 33 -10.72 26.51 1.37
CA LYS A 33 -10.76 25.53 2.46
C LYS A 33 -12.20 25.43 3.00
N PRO A 34 -12.71 24.21 3.25
CA PRO A 34 -14.02 24.06 3.86
C PRO A 34 -14.02 24.66 5.28
N PRO A 35 -15.15 25.22 5.74
CA PRO A 35 -15.27 25.72 7.11
C PRO A 35 -15.11 24.58 8.11
N LEU A 36 -14.46 24.87 9.24
CA LEU A 36 -14.23 23.91 10.32
C LEU A 36 -15.48 23.73 11.19
N THR A 37 -16.56 23.24 10.57
CA THR A 37 -17.88 23.04 11.18
C THR A 37 -18.31 21.58 11.08
N GLY A 38 -19.27 21.17 11.91
CA GLY A 38 -19.77 19.79 11.92
C GLY A 38 -18.65 18.79 12.22
N ALA A 39 -18.42 17.83 11.32
CA ALA A 39 -17.37 16.82 11.45
C ALA A 39 -15.94 17.41 11.43
N LEU A 40 -15.74 18.62 10.90
CA LEU A 40 -14.44 19.30 10.82
C LEU A 40 -14.20 20.26 11.99
N THR A 41 -15.11 20.31 12.97
CA THR A 41 -14.94 21.17 14.15
C THR A 41 -13.67 20.79 14.91
N PRO A 42 -12.84 21.76 15.33
CA PRO A 42 -11.63 21.47 16.09
C PRO A 42 -11.94 20.65 17.35
N ASN A 43 -11.09 19.67 17.66
CA ASN A 43 -11.23 18.83 18.84
C ASN A 43 -9.87 18.41 19.40
N THR A 44 -9.85 17.92 20.63
CA THR A 44 -8.64 17.51 21.35
C THR A 44 -8.51 15.99 21.49
N LYS A 45 -9.30 15.20 20.74
CA LYS A 45 -9.35 13.73 20.92
C LYS A 45 -7.97 13.07 20.81
N LEU A 46 -7.14 13.57 19.88
CA LEU A 46 -5.78 13.05 19.66
C LEU A 46 -4.76 13.43 20.75
N GLN A 47 -5.06 14.40 21.62
CA GLN A 47 -4.17 14.75 22.75
C GLN A 47 -4.07 13.61 23.77
N ASN A 48 -5.08 12.73 23.83
CA ASN A 48 -5.10 11.55 24.69
C ASN A 48 -4.59 10.29 23.98
N ALA A 49 -4.04 10.41 22.77
CA ALA A 49 -3.52 9.28 22.03
C ALA A 49 -2.26 8.73 22.70
N LYS A 50 -2.19 7.40 22.84
CA LYS A 50 -1.00 6.69 23.32
C LYS A 50 -0.16 6.24 22.14
N ILE A 51 1.14 6.54 22.19
CA ILE A 51 2.10 5.98 21.23
C ILE A 51 2.47 4.57 21.69
N LEU A 52 2.25 3.58 20.85
CA LEU A 52 2.63 2.18 21.10
C LEU A 52 3.88 1.82 20.27
N PHE A 53 4.71 0.93 20.82
CA PHE A 53 5.81 0.26 20.10
C PHE A 53 6.81 1.22 19.43
N LYS A 54 7.08 2.37 20.05
CA LYS A 54 8.02 3.35 19.53
C LYS A 54 9.40 2.69 19.35
N SER A 55 9.93 2.73 18.13
CA SER A 55 11.19 2.07 17.75
C SER A 55 11.18 0.54 17.77
N GLU A 56 10.03 -0.11 18.02
CA GLU A 56 9.89 -1.58 17.99
C GLU A 56 9.23 -2.07 16.69
N ILE A 57 8.35 -1.25 16.10
CA ILE A 57 7.73 -1.51 14.80
C ILE A 57 8.30 -0.52 13.78
N HIS A 58 8.75 -1.04 12.65
CA HIS A 58 9.22 -0.25 11.53
C HIS A 58 8.22 -0.32 10.36
N GLY A 59 7.92 0.85 9.78
CA GLY A 59 7.04 1.00 8.63
C GLY A 59 5.64 0.39 8.78
N PRO A 60 4.81 0.78 9.78
CA PRO A 60 3.41 0.40 9.79
C PRO A 60 2.67 1.11 8.62
N GLU A 61 2.20 0.35 7.63
CA GLU A 61 1.66 0.93 6.38
C GLU A 61 0.13 0.98 6.33
N SER A 62 -0.55 -0.05 6.83
CA SER A 62 -2.01 -0.14 6.86
C SER A 62 -2.45 -1.02 8.01
N PHE A 63 -3.62 -0.74 8.59
CA PHE A 63 -4.15 -1.50 9.70
C PHE A 63 -5.65 -1.77 9.58
N VAL A 64 -6.13 -2.79 10.29
CA VAL A 64 -7.53 -3.18 10.41
C VAL A 64 -7.80 -3.54 11.86
N TRP A 65 -8.89 -3.02 12.41
CA TRP A 65 -9.43 -3.45 13.69
C TRP A 65 -10.47 -4.55 13.46
N TYR A 66 -10.28 -5.71 14.06
CA TYR A 66 -11.21 -6.83 13.96
C TYR A 66 -11.21 -7.67 15.25
N ASN A 67 -12.41 -7.98 15.76
CA ASN A 67 -12.62 -8.86 16.91
C ASN A 67 -11.72 -8.56 18.14
N GLY A 68 -11.58 -7.28 18.50
CA GLY A 68 -10.79 -6.86 19.66
C GLY A 68 -9.26 -6.88 19.45
N ALA A 69 -8.80 -7.14 18.22
CA ALA A 69 -7.40 -7.12 17.84
C ALA A 69 -7.14 -6.09 16.73
N LEU A 70 -5.94 -5.49 16.77
CA LEU A 70 -5.42 -4.64 15.72
C LEU A 70 -4.45 -5.45 14.85
N TYR A 71 -4.73 -5.54 13.56
CA TYR A 71 -3.87 -6.17 12.56
C TYR A 71 -3.22 -5.08 11.74
N SER A 72 -1.91 -5.16 11.52
CA SER A 72 -1.20 -4.16 10.73
C SER A 72 -0.22 -4.82 9.77
N THR A 73 -0.09 -4.27 8.57
CA THR A 73 1.10 -4.48 7.75
C THR A 73 2.23 -3.66 8.32
N VAL A 74 3.44 -4.22 8.22
CA VAL A 74 4.71 -3.58 8.58
C VAL A 74 5.68 -3.76 7.43
N GLU A 75 6.88 -3.18 7.52
CA GLU A 75 7.85 -3.12 6.42
C GLU A 75 7.94 -4.40 5.57
N ASN A 76 8.14 -5.56 6.20
CA ASN A 76 8.33 -6.84 5.51
C ASN A 76 7.36 -7.94 5.99
N GLY A 77 6.17 -7.57 6.49
CA GLY A 77 5.29 -8.54 7.13
C GLY A 77 4.02 -8.00 7.73
N PHE A 78 3.49 -8.77 8.68
CA PHE A 78 2.22 -8.53 9.34
C PHE A 78 2.35 -8.74 10.84
N ILE A 79 1.61 -7.97 11.61
CA ILE A 79 1.55 -8.09 13.06
C ILE A 79 0.09 -8.10 13.54
N LYS A 80 -0.15 -8.83 14.64
CA LYS A 80 -1.41 -8.82 15.38
C LYS A 80 -1.12 -8.28 16.78
N ILE A 81 -1.91 -7.30 17.21
CA ILE A 81 -1.80 -6.63 18.50
C ILE A 81 -3.09 -6.84 19.29
N ILE A 82 -2.95 -7.30 20.54
CA ILE A 82 -4.04 -7.43 21.52
C ILE A 82 -3.55 -6.81 22.83
N ASN A 83 -4.36 -5.95 23.45
CA ASN A 83 -4.04 -5.32 24.73
C ASN A 83 -2.62 -4.72 24.78
N ASP A 84 -2.28 -3.89 23.79
CA ASP A 84 -0.98 -3.23 23.63
C ASP A 84 0.22 -4.19 23.56
N LYS A 85 0.01 -5.45 23.16
CA LYS A 85 1.08 -6.44 22.96
C LYS A 85 1.01 -7.04 21.56
N ILE A 86 2.16 -7.15 20.89
CA ILE A 86 2.28 -7.90 19.64
C ILE A 86 2.22 -9.39 19.97
N VAL A 87 1.12 -10.05 19.59
CA VAL A 87 0.88 -11.47 19.89
C VAL A 87 1.26 -12.40 18.75
N LYS A 88 1.33 -11.88 17.52
CA LYS A 88 1.76 -12.65 16.34
C LYS A 88 2.51 -11.75 15.36
N LYS A 89 3.54 -12.32 14.72
CA LYS A 89 4.29 -11.73 13.62
C LYS A 89 4.37 -12.74 12.49
N ILE A 90 4.07 -12.33 11.27
CA ILE A 90 4.13 -13.14 10.05
C ILE A 90 5.02 -12.38 9.06
N LYS A 91 5.91 -13.09 8.35
CA LYS A 91 6.76 -12.49 7.30
C LYS A 91 6.15 -12.81 5.94
N VAL A 92 6.28 -11.89 4.99
CA VAL A 92 5.89 -12.17 3.60
C VAL A 92 6.93 -13.05 2.92
N GLY A 93 8.20 -12.63 2.94
CA GLY A 93 9.32 -13.39 2.38
C GLY A 93 9.89 -14.47 3.30
N LYS A 94 10.83 -15.25 2.75
CA LYS A 94 11.62 -16.23 3.53
C LYS A 94 12.44 -15.54 4.61
N SER A 95 12.80 -16.29 5.66
CA SER A 95 13.71 -15.78 6.68
C SER A 95 15.08 -15.45 6.07
N GLY A 96 15.63 -14.28 6.39
CA GLY A 96 16.92 -13.83 5.87
C GLY A 96 16.86 -13.21 4.47
N CYS A 97 15.67 -12.87 3.98
CA CYS A 97 15.54 -12.16 2.71
C CYS A 97 16.36 -10.85 2.71
N SER A 98 16.95 -10.54 1.56
CA SER A 98 17.94 -9.46 1.44
C SER A 98 17.51 -8.31 0.52
N SER A 99 16.48 -8.55 -0.31
CA SER A 99 15.97 -7.57 -1.26
C SER A 99 14.47 -7.36 -1.09
N LEU A 100 13.98 -6.16 -1.41
CA LEU A 100 12.55 -5.85 -1.33
C LEU A 100 11.67 -6.81 -2.17
N PRO A 101 12.06 -7.21 -3.41
CA PRO A 101 11.31 -8.22 -4.16
C PRO A 101 11.23 -9.58 -3.47
N GLU A 102 12.26 -9.96 -2.72
CA GLU A 102 12.29 -11.21 -1.97
C GLU A 102 11.43 -11.12 -0.70
N CYS A 103 11.64 -10.05 0.09
CA CYS A 103 10.99 -9.80 1.37
C CYS A 103 9.50 -9.43 1.25
N GLY A 104 9.09 -8.87 0.12
CA GLY A 104 7.79 -8.21 -0.01
C GLY A 104 7.79 -6.83 0.64
N ARG A 105 6.71 -6.09 0.41
CA ARG A 105 6.43 -4.77 0.99
C ARG A 105 4.90 -4.56 0.99
N PRO A 106 4.20 -5.05 2.02
CA PRO A 106 2.74 -4.98 2.08
C PRO A 106 2.26 -3.57 2.45
N LEU A 107 1.61 -2.89 1.52
CA LEU A 107 1.16 -1.50 1.65
C LEU A 107 -0.32 -1.35 2.01
N GLY A 108 -1.10 -2.44 1.90
CA GLY A 108 -2.52 -2.43 2.22
C GLY A 108 -2.98 -3.75 2.82
N ILE A 109 -3.96 -3.69 3.73
CA ILE A 109 -4.62 -4.86 4.32
C ILE A 109 -6.10 -4.57 4.57
N ARG A 110 -6.98 -5.52 4.22
CA ARG A 110 -8.43 -5.45 4.48
C ARG A 110 -8.93 -6.80 5.00
N HIS A 111 -9.79 -6.77 6.02
CA HIS A 111 -10.42 -7.98 6.55
C HIS A 111 -11.26 -8.65 5.46
N TYR A 112 -11.12 -9.97 5.33
CA TYR A 112 -11.88 -10.77 4.40
C TYR A 112 -12.87 -11.67 5.14
N LYS A 113 -12.37 -12.62 5.94
CA LYS A 113 -13.18 -13.58 6.69
C LYS A 113 -12.39 -14.14 7.86
N ASN A 114 -12.98 -14.16 9.07
CA ASN A 114 -12.30 -14.63 10.28
C ASN A 114 -10.96 -13.89 10.46
N GLU A 115 -9.86 -14.58 10.75
CA GLU A 115 -8.54 -13.96 10.77
C GLU A 115 -7.81 -14.02 9.41
N ARG A 116 -8.56 -14.07 8.31
CA ARG A 116 -8.04 -13.99 6.94
C ARG A 116 -8.23 -12.60 6.36
N PHE A 117 -7.18 -12.09 5.72
CA PHE A 117 -7.12 -10.73 5.19
C PHE A 117 -6.57 -10.74 3.77
N ILE A 118 -7.11 -9.85 2.93
CA ILE A 118 -6.52 -9.55 1.62
C ILE A 118 -5.52 -8.42 1.78
N VAL A 119 -4.34 -8.62 1.21
CA VAL A 119 -3.20 -7.72 1.28
C VAL A 119 -2.76 -7.32 -0.12
N ALA A 120 -2.42 -6.05 -0.28
CA ALA A 120 -1.74 -5.54 -1.47
C ALA A 120 -0.24 -5.36 -1.17
N ASP A 121 0.60 -6.18 -1.79
CA ASP A 121 2.05 -6.14 -1.70
C ASP A 121 2.64 -5.61 -3.02
N CYS A 122 3.60 -4.68 -2.94
CA CYS A 122 4.10 -4.05 -4.16
C CYS A 122 5.02 -4.95 -5.02
N TYR A 123 5.52 -6.06 -4.48
CA TYR A 123 6.34 -7.04 -5.21
C TYR A 123 5.66 -8.40 -5.40
N LYS A 124 4.72 -8.76 -4.51
CA LYS A 124 4.01 -10.05 -4.55
C LYS A 124 2.59 -9.95 -5.10
N GLY A 125 2.09 -8.75 -5.37
CA GLY A 125 0.73 -8.53 -5.88
C GLY A 125 -0.32 -8.68 -4.77
N ILE A 126 -1.43 -9.34 -5.08
CA ILE A 126 -2.51 -9.58 -4.11
C ILE A 126 -2.25 -10.87 -3.36
N LEU A 127 -2.15 -10.75 -2.04
CA LEU A 127 -1.93 -11.87 -1.12
C LEU A 127 -3.17 -12.08 -0.25
N GLU A 128 -3.35 -13.33 0.16
CA GLU A 128 -4.20 -13.64 1.32
C GLU A 128 -3.27 -14.03 2.48
N VAL A 129 -3.52 -13.47 3.66
CA VAL A 129 -2.82 -13.84 4.90
C VAL A 129 -3.83 -14.37 5.91
N ASP A 130 -3.53 -15.51 6.49
CA ASP A 130 -4.30 -16.14 7.55
C ASP A 130 -3.52 -16.04 8.87
N PHE A 131 -4.04 -15.26 9.82
CA PHE A 131 -3.41 -15.07 11.13
C PHE A 131 -3.61 -16.26 12.08
N GLU A 132 -4.34 -17.31 11.71
CA GLU A 132 -4.35 -18.59 12.43
C GLU A 132 -3.16 -19.45 11.98
N THR A 133 -3.03 -19.69 10.68
CA THR A 133 -2.00 -20.62 10.15
C THR A 133 -0.62 -19.97 9.96
N GLY A 134 -0.58 -18.65 9.73
CA GLY A 134 0.65 -17.94 9.36
C GLY A 134 0.84 -17.88 7.85
#